data_AF-A0A484ZTF6-F1
#
_entry.id   AF-A0A484ZTF6-F1
#
_cell.length_a   1.000
_cell.length_b   1.000
_cell.length_c   1.000
_cell.angle_alpha   90.00
_cell.angle_beta   90.00
_cell.angle_gamma   90.00
#
_symmetry.space_group_name_H-M   'P 1'
#
loop_
_entity.id
_entity.type
_entity.pdbx_description
1 polymer ?
#
loop_
_entity_poly.entity_id
_entity_poly.type
_entity_poly.pdbx_seq_one_letter_code
_entity_poly.pdbx_strand_id
1 'polypeptide(L)'
;MNTNKTASWLQIQKLFGSLVCISIIFIFTSAWANAKSTYIKEGEARTFKVTQDIGTVFISNPEIADYELVDNRQLVVFARKNGRSQLVVYGGENATH
;
A
#
# COMPACT_ATOMS: atom_id res chain seq x y z
N MET A 1 -30.60 -3.41 49.05
CA MET A 1 -30.24 -3.25 47.62
C MET A 1 -28.82 -3.76 47.43
N ASN A 2 -28.60 -4.77 46.61
CA ASN A 2 -27.30 -5.44 46.51
C ASN A 2 -26.37 -4.71 45.53
N THR A 3 -25.44 -3.92 46.07
CA THR A 3 -24.53 -3.02 45.33
C THR A 3 -23.50 -3.75 44.46
N ASN A 4 -23.27 -5.05 44.68
CA ASN A 4 -22.35 -5.84 43.86
C ASN A 4 -22.94 -6.20 42.47
N LYS A 5 -24.27 -6.33 42.37
CA LYS A 5 -24.96 -6.63 41.10
C LYS A 5 -25.01 -5.41 40.18
N THR A 6 -25.16 -4.22 40.75
CA THR A 6 -25.16 -2.96 39.97
C THR A 6 -23.78 -2.62 39.46
N ALA A 7 -22.73 -2.84 40.27
CA ALA A 7 -21.34 -2.69 39.85
C ALA A 7 -20.98 -3.63 38.68
N SER A 8 -21.43 -4.89 38.71
CA SER A 8 -21.20 -5.87 37.63
C SER A 8 -21.82 -5.44 36.29
N TRP A 9 -23.07 -4.95 36.30
CA TRP A 9 -23.74 -4.46 35.09
C TRP A 9 -23.05 -3.25 34.46
N LEU A 10 -22.54 -2.33 35.27
CA LEU A 10 -21.76 -1.17 34.82
C LEU A 10 -20.43 -1.59 34.17
N GLN A 11 -19.77 -2.65 34.67
CA GLN A 11 -18.55 -3.18 34.05
C GLN A 11 -18.84 -3.82 32.69
N ILE A 12 -19.94 -4.57 32.58
CA ILE A 12 -20.37 -5.19 31.32
C ILE A 12 -20.66 -4.11 30.26
N GLN A 13 -21.37 -3.03 30.60
CA GLN A 13 -21.62 -1.93 29.66
C GLN A 13 -20.34 -1.24 29.18
N LYS A 14 -19.35 -1.06 30.06
CA LYS A 14 -18.04 -0.51 29.69
C LYS A 14 -17.24 -1.45 28.79
N LEU A 15 -17.32 -2.76 29.03
CA LEU A 15 -16.69 -3.80 28.20
C LEU A 15 -17.29 -3.81 26.79
N PHE A 16 -18.61 -3.72 26.65
CA PHE A 16 -19.27 -3.60 25.35
C PHE A 16 -18.89 -2.31 24.62
N GLY A 17 -18.89 -1.16 25.31
CA GLY A 17 -18.44 0.11 24.73
C GLY A 17 -16.98 0.07 24.27
N SER A 18 -16.10 -0.55 25.05
CA SER A 18 -14.69 -0.75 24.72
C SER A 18 -14.51 -1.62 23.46
N LEU A 19 -15.25 -2.73 23.35
CA LEU A 19 -15.24 -3.60 22.18
C LEU A 19 -15.69 -2.88 20.90
N VAL A 20 -16.70 -2.01 20.98
CA VAL A 20 -17.14 -1.18 19.85
C VAL A 20 -16.06 -0.18 19.45
N CYS A 21 -15.41 0.50 20.40
CA CYS A 21 -14.30 1.42 20.10
C CYS A 21 -13.12 0.70 19.43
N ILE A 22 -12.74 -0.48 19.92
CA ILE A 22 -11.67 -1.30 19.34
C ILE A 22 -12.03 -1.70 17.91
N SER A 23 -13.28 -2.14 17.68
CA SER A 23 -13.76 -2.48 16.32
C SER A 23 -13.68 -1.31 15.36
N ILE A 24 -14.00 -0.08 15.81
CA ILE A 24 -13.93 1.12 14.98
C ILE A 24 -12.47 1.43 14.62
N ILE A 25 -11.54 1.31 15.58
CA ILE A 25 -10.10 1.55 15.34
C ILE A 25 -9.55 0.59 14.28
N PHE A 26 -9.91 -0.70 14.32
CA PHE A 26 -9.47 -1.67 13.32
C PHE A 26 -9.92 -1.33 11.89
N ILE A 27 -11.12 -0.76 11.72
CA ILE A 27 -11.62 -0.34 10.40
C ILE A 27 -10.80 0.82 9.83
N PHE A 28 -10.33 1.75 10.65
CA PHE A 28 -9.52 2.89 10.17
C PHE A 28 -8.12 2.49 9.69
N THR A 29 -7.60 1.33 10.11
CA THR A 29 -6.23 0.89 9.75
C THR A 29 -6.12 0.21 8.39
N SER A 30 -7.23 -0.19 7.75
CA SER A 30 -7.19 -0.91 6.46
C SER A 30 -7.07 0.00 5.23
N ALA A 31 -7.14 1.32 5.39
CA ALA A 31 -7.12 2.28 4.29
C ALA A 31 -5.72 2.56 3.70
N TRP A 32 -4.65 1.96 4.23
CA TRP A 32 -3.27 2.22 3.80
C TRP A 32 -2.77 1.21 2.76
N ALA A 33 -3.63 0.76 1.84
CA ALA A 33 -3.22 -0.02 0.68
C ALA A 33 -3.20 0.88 -0.57
N ASN A 34 -2.04 1.43 -0.91
CA ASN A 34 -1.89 2.32 -2.06
C ASN A 34 -1.62 1.51 -3.33
N ALA A 35 -2.67 1.10 -4.05
CA ALA A 35 -2.56 0.63 -5.43
C ALA A 35 -2.84 1.81 -6.37
N LYS A 36 -1.79 2.38 -6.99
CA LYS A 36 -1.93 3.52 -7.92
C LYS A 36 -1.98 3.03 -9.37
N SER A 37 -3.13 3.17 -10.03
CA SER A 37 -3.24 3.04 -11.47
C SER A 37 -2.86 4.37 -12.14
N THR A 38 -1.79 4.38 -12.92
CA THR A 38 -1.37 5.57 -13.70
C THR A 38 -1.59 5.29 -15.18
N TYR A 39 -2.23 6.23 -15.87
CA TYR A 39 -2.36 6.18 -17.33
C TYR A 39 -1.18 6.88 -17.98
N ILE A 40 -0.51 6.20 -18.91
CA ILE A 40 0.61 6.72 -19.71
C ILE A 40 0.19 6.55 -21.17
N LYS A 41 0.22 7.62 -21.96
CA LYS A 41 -0.10 7.53 -23.39
C LYS A 41 1.00 6.79 -24.14
N GLU A 42 0.65 6.12 -25.23
CA GLU A 42 1.65 5.50 -26.12
C GLU A 42 2.67 6.56 -26.57
N GLY A 43 3.96 6.24 -26.45
CA GLY A 43 5.08 7.15 -26.73
C GLY A 43 5.40 8.14 -25.61
N GLU A 44 4.63 8.16 -24.52
CA GLU A 44 4.90 8.97 -23.34
C GLU A 44 5.74 8.21 -22.31
N ALA A 45 6.56 8.95 -21.56
CA ALA A 45 7.35 8.45 -20.45
C ALA A 45 6.99 9.17 -19.15
N ARG A 46 7.04 8.46 -18.03
CA ARG A 46 6.80 8.99 -16.69
C ARG A 46 7.89 8.54 -15.74
N THR A 47 8.41 9.49 -15.00
CA THR A 47 9.44 9.25 -13.98
C THR A 47 8.80 8.95 -12.64
N PHE A 48 9.20 7.85 -12.02
CA PHE A 48 8.80 7.45 -10.69
C PHE A 48 10.01 7.45 -9.77
N LYS A 49 9.85 8.06 -8.60
CA LYS A 49 10.84 8.03 -7.52
C LYS A 49 10.30 7.17 -6.39
N VAL A 50 11.14 6.28 -5.89
CA VAL A 50 10.84 5.40 -4.76
C VAL A 50 11.67 5.80 -3.54
N THR A 51 11.23 5.43 -2.35
CA THR A 51 11.89 5.82 -1.10
C THR A 51 13.13 4.97 -0.80
N GLN A 52 13.14 3.71 -1.25
CA GLN A 52 14.18 2.72 -1.01
C GLN A 52 14.89 2.36 -2.31
N ASP A 53 16.13 1.85 -2.19
CA ASP A 53 16.92 1.39 -3.34
C ASP A 53 16.21 0.24 -4.06
N ILE A 54 16.20 0.33 -5.38
CA ILE A 54 15.54 -0.62 -6.28
C ILE A 54 16.41 -1.88 -6.37
N GLY A 55 15.87 -3.01 -5.93
CA GLY A 55 16.51 -4.32 -6.08
C GLY A 55 16.05 -5.00 -7.36
N THR A 56 14.75 -5.28 -7.44
CA THR A 56 14.16 -6.04 -8.56
C THR A 56 12.95 -5.31 -9.09
N VAL A 57 12.85 -5.19 -10.41
CA VAL A 57 11.66 -4.67 -11.08
C VAL A 57 11.03 -5.79 -11.90
N PHE A 58 9.74 -5.99 -11.73
CA PHE A 58 8.95 -6.95 -12.50
C PHE A 58 7.97 -6.20 -13.39
N ILE A 59 7.87 -6.64 -14.64
CA ILE A 59 6.88 -6.13 -15.60
C ILE A 59 6.09 -7.29 -16.19
N SER A 60 4.76 -7.20 -16.15
CA SER A 60 3.90 -8.29 -16.61
C SER A 60 3.89 -8.45 -18.13
N ASN A 61 4.03 -7.35 -18.88
CA ASN A 61 4.07 -7.37 -20.33
C ASN A 61 5.05 -6.31 -20.89
N PRO A 62 6.26 -6.72 -21.32
CA PRO A 62 7.29 -5.82 -21.86
C PRO A 62 7.00 -5.32 -23.28
N GLU A 63 6.04 -5.92 -24.01
CA GLU A 63 5.66 -5.42 -25.34
C GLU A 63 4.79 -4.15 -25.26
N ILE A 64 4.07 -3.96 -24.16
CA ILE A 64 3.12 -2.86 -23.94
C ILE A 64 3.79 -1.68 -23.26
N ALA A 65 4.60 -1.95 -22.24
CA ALA A 65 5.33 -0.94 -21.48
C ALA A 65 6.71 -1.47 -21.15
N ASP A 66 7.64 -0.58 -20.87
CA ASP A 66 8.99 -0.93 -20.44
C ASP A 66 9.52 0.14 -19.48
N TYR A 67 10.64 -0.15 -18.84
CA TYR A 67 11.24 0.71 -17.84
C TYR A 67 12.76 0.79 -17.96
N GLU A 68 13.30 1.91 -17.50
CA GLU A 68 14.73 2.13 -17.40
C GLU A 68 15.07 2.70 -16.02
N LEU A 69 16.13 2.19 -15.41
CA LEU A 69 16.67 2.71 -14.16
C LEU A 69 17.56 3.92 -14.47
N VAL A 70 17.16 5.08 -13.98
CA VAL A 70 17.95 6.33 -14.12
C VAL A 70 18.87 6.52 -12.92
N ASP A 71 18.48 5.99 -11.76
CA ASP A 71 19.24 6.01 -10.51
C ASP A 71 18.78 4.83 -9.62
N ASN A 72 19.49 4.57 -8.52
CA ASN A 72 19.18 3.52 -7.56
C ASN A 72 17.76 3.64 -6.97
N ARG A 73 17.16 4.83 -6.99
CA ARG A 73 15.81 5.10 -6.45
C ARG A 73 14.87 5.75 -7.47
N GLN A 74 15.26 5.77 -8.73
CA GLN A 74 14.52 6.45 -9.77
C GLN A 74 14.45 5.61 -11.04
N LEU A 75 13.23 5.44 -11.53
CA LEU A 75 12.99 4.74 -12.78
C LEU A 75 12.08 5.56 -13.68
N VAL A 76 12.24 5.38 -14.98
CA VAL A 76 11.37 5.94 -16.00
C VAL A 76 10.60 4.80 -16.62
N VAL A 77 9.26 4.90 -16.63
CA VAL A 77 8.38 3.95 -17.30
C VAL A 77 7.85 4.60 -18.56
N PHE A 78 7.91 3.91 -19.69
CA PHE A 78 7.40 4.39 -20.96
C PHE A 78 6.45 3.38 -21.60
N ALA A 79 5.39 3.89 -22.21
CA ALA A 79 4.42 3.05 -22.91
C ALA A 79 4.85 2.86 -24.36
N ARG A 80 5.07 1.60 -24.76
CA ARG A 80 5.48 1.21 -26.12
C ARG A 80 4.27 1.03 -27.04
N LYS A 81 3.17 0.48 -26.51
CA LYS A 81 1.93 0.20 -27.25
C LYS A 81 0.72 0.40 -26.34
N ASN A 82 -0.43 0.66 -26.95
CA ASN A 82 -1.71 0.63 -26.25
C ASN A 82 -2.00 -0.75 -25.63
N GLY A 83 -2.35 -0.78 -24.35
CA GLY A 83 -2.69 -2.00 -23.63
C GLY A 83 -2.62 -1.81 -22.11
N ARG A 84 -2.55 -2.92 -21.37
CA ARG A 84 -2.37 -2.91 -19.91
C ARG A 84 -1.14 -3.74 -19.53
N SER A 85 -0.26 -3.15 -18.75
CA SER A 85 0.89 -3.81 -18.13
C SER A 85 0.95 -3.41 -16.66
N GLN A 86 1.46 -4.29 -15.82
CA GLN A 86 1.69 -4.06 -14.40
C GLN A 86 3.19 -4.03 -14.15
N LEU A 87 3.65 -2.98 -13.49
CA LEU A 87 5.02 -2.83 -13.05
C LEU A 87 5.07 -2.85 -11.52
N VAL A 88 5.94 -3.70 -10.97
CA VAL A 88 6.15 -3.87 -9.53
C VAL A 88 7.63 -3.66 -9.24
N VAL A 89 7.93 -2.86 -8.22
CA VAL A 89 9.29 -2.56 -7.78
C VAL A 89 9.48 -3.13 -6.40
N TYR A 90 10.48 -4.00 -6.24
CA TYR A 90 10.93 -4.55 -4.98
C TYR A 90 12.19 -3.83 -4.53
N GLY A 91 12.21 -3.41 -3.26
CA GLY A 91 13.40 -2.85 -2.63
C GLY A 91 14.52 -3.88 -2.54
N GLY A 92 15.77 -3.44 -2.68
CA GLY A 92 16.95 -4.28 -2.48
C GLY A 92 17.19 -4.61 -0.99
N GLU A 93 17.88 -5.72 -0.73
CA GLU A 93 18.17 -6.26 0.62
C GLU A 93 19.19 -5.45 1.45
N ASN A 94 19.34 -4.13 1.19
CA ASN A 94 20.38 -3.30 1.81
C ASN A 94 19.84 -2.18 2.72
N ALA A 95 18.81 -2.45 3.54
CA ALA A 95 18.25 -1.41 4.43
C ALA A 95 17.95 -1.83 5.88
N THR A 96 18.52 -2.91 6.42
CA THR A 96 18.64 -3.11 7.89
C THR A 96 19.74 -4.13 8.21
N HIS A 97 20.93 -3.63 8.53
CA HIS A 97 21.85 -4.25 9.48
C HIS A 97 22.23 -3.21 10.54
#